data_AF-E3HI47-F1
#
_entry.id   AF-E3HI47-F1
#
_cell.length_a   1.000
_cell.length_b   1.000
_cell.length_c   1.000
_cell.angle_alpha   90.00
_cell.angle_beta   90.00
_cell.angle_gamma   90.00
#
_symmetry.space_group_name_H-M   'P 1'
#
loop_
_entity.id
_entity.type
_entity.pdbx_description
1 polymer ?
#
loop_
_entity_poly.entity_id
_entity_poly.type
_entity_poly.pdbx_seq_one_letter_code
_entity_poly.pdbx_strand_id
1 'polypeptide(L)'
;MLSFVVLAVFAAATAQAERCTSNLSGGQDCTYDDGTTSRSTSNLSGGYDTMYSDGRTSRSTSNLSGGLDTRYSDGTTSRSTSNLSGGYDTTYSDGRNSRSTSNLSGGYDTRYSDGASSRSTSNLSGGYDTTTSKGRNNKADTRHPAGAR
;
A
#
# COMPACT_ATOMS: atom_id res chain seq x y z
N MET A 1 -18.10 2.89 -12.05
CA MET A 1 -16.80 3.61 -12.04
C MET A 1 -15.82 2.68 -11.36
N LEU A 2 -14.83 2.14 -12.09
CA LEU A 2 -13.81 1.29 -11.46
C LEU A 2 -13.01 2.17 -10.49
N SER A 3 -13.17 1.93 -9.20
CA SER A 3 -12.34 2.52 -8.16
C SER A 3 -10.96 1.89 -8.27
N PHE A 4 -10.07 2.50 -9.07
CA PHE A 4 -8.67 2.08 -9.16
C PHE A 4 -7.95 2.60 -7.92
N VAL A 5 -8.07 1.83 -6.86
CA VAL A 5 -7.53 2.17 -5.56
C VAL A 5 -6.01 2.12 -5.65
N VAL A 6 -5.39 3.27 -5.45
CA VAL A 6 -3.98 3.37 -5.10
C VAL A 6 -3.81 2.61 -3.79
N LEU A 7 -3.34 1.37 -3.90
CA LEU A 7 -2.76 0.63 -2.79
C LEU A 7 -1.49 1.42 -2.40
N ALA A 8 -1.66 2.41 -1.53
CA ALA A 8 -0.59 3.27 -1.03
C ALA A 8 0.32 2.45 -0.12
N VAL A 9 1.19 1.67 -0.74
CA VAL A 9 2.28 0.98 -0.08
C VAL A 9 3.51 1.39 -0.85
N PHE A 10 4.12 2.47 -0.40
CA PHE A 10 5.28 3.06 -1.04
C PHE A 10 6.57 2.52 -0.41
N ALA A 11 7.40 1.95 -1.28
CA ALA A 11 8.65 1.22 -1.11
C ALA A 11 9.81 1.90 -0.37
N ALA A 12 9.63 2.87 0.54
CA ALA A 12 10.80 3.46 1.20
C ALA A 12 10.58 4.09 2.57
N ALA A 13 9.33 4.29 2.99
CA ALA A 13 9.04 4.74 4.34
C ALA A 13 8.23 3.65 5.02
N THR A 14 8.53 3.38 6.28
CA THR A 14 7.77 2.52 7.19
C THR A 14 6.36 3.06 7.48
N ALA A 15 5.88 3.98 6.65
CA ALA A 15 4.71 4.81 6.87
C ALA A 15 3.55 4.26 6.05
N GLN A 16 2.43 4.04 6.73
CA GLN A 16 1.25 3.41 6.17
C GLN A 16 0.14 4.46 6.10
N ALA A 17 -0.51 4.58 4.94
CA ALA A 17 -1.62 5.52 4.79
C ALA A 17 -2.75 5.12 5.73
N GLU A 18 -3.10 5.96 6.68
CA GLU A 18 -4.18 5.72 7.65
C GLU A 18 -5.53 6.18 7.09
N ARG A 19 -5.54 7.30 6.37
CA ARG A 19 -6.74 7.87 5.80
C ARG A 19 -6.44 8.48 4.46
N CYS A 20 -7.25 8.15 3.47
CA CYS A 20 -7.23 8.77 2.16
C CYS A 20 -8.63 9.28 1.81
N THR A 21 -8.69 10.40 1.11
CA THR A 21 -9.93 10.98 0.59
C THR A 21 -9.77 11.28 -0.89
N SER A 22 -10.79 11.00 -1.69
CA SER A 22 -10.77 11.37 -3.10
C SER A 22 -10.69 12.88 -3.27
N ASN A 23 -9.97 13.34 -4.29
CA ASN A 23 -9.79 14.75 -4.59
C ASN A 23 -10.26 15.09 -6.01
N LEU A 24 -10.43 16.40 -6.29
CA LEU A 24 -10.93 16.90 -7.58
C LEU A 24 -9.97 16.65 -8.76
N SER A 25 -8.73 16.23 -8.47
CA SER A 25 -7.70 15.95 -9.47
C SER A 25 -7.75 14.48 -9.94
N GLY A 26 -8.83 13.75 -9.61
CA GLY A 26 -9.01 12.35 -9.98
C GLY A 26 -8.14 11.38 -9.17
N GLY A 27 -7.43 11.86 -8.15
CA GLY A 27 -6.62 11.06 -7.23
C GLY A 27 -7.12 11.18 -5.79
N GLN A 28 -6.20 11.02 -4.83
CA GLN A 28 -6.47 11.01 -3.40
C GLN A 28 -5.48 11.88 -2.63
N ASP A 29 -5.97 12.50 -1.56
CA ASP A 29 -5.17 13.10 -0.50
C ASP A 29 -5.10 12.12 0.67
N CYS A 30 -3.89 11.81 1.14
CA CYS A 30 -3.69 10.82 2.20
C CYS A 30 -2.88 11.39 3.37
N THR A 31 -3.20 10.93 4.58
CA THR A 31 -2.41 11.09 5.80
C THR A 31 -1.84 9.74 6.23
N TYR A 32 -0.59 9.73 6.64
CA TYR A 32 0.14 8.52 7.05
C TYR A 32 0.35 8.51 8.57
N ASP A 33 0.61 7.33 9.13
CA ASP A 33 0.84 7.10 10.57
C ASP A 33 2.06 7.84 11.13
N ASP A 34 3.01 8.21 10.29
CA ASP A 34 4.18 9.03 10.65
C ASP A 34 3.91 10.55 10.56
N GLY A 35 2.68 10.95 10.24
CA GLY A 35 2.27 12.35 10.08
C GLY A 35 2.61 12.96 8.72
N THR A 36 3.28 12.21 7.82
CA THR A 36 3.45 12.67 6.44
C THR A 36 2.10 12.70 5.72
N THR A 37 2.03 13.49 4.64
CA THR A 37 0.85 13.55 3.77
C THR A 37 1.25 13.39 2.31
N SER A 38 0.30 13.02 1.47
CA SER A 38 0.52 12.97 0.02
C SER A 38 -0.70 13.43 -0.74
N ARG A 39 -0.47 14.03 -1.92
CA ARG A 39 -1.52 14.29 -2.90
C ARG A 39 -1.20 13.56 -4.20
N SER A 40 -2.16 12.76 -4.66
CA SER A 40 -2.10 12.11 -5.97
C SER A 40 -3.08 12.75 -6.95
N THR A 41 -2.69 12.74 -8.23
CA THR A 41 -3.47 13.26 -9.37
C THR A 41 -3.46 12.23 -10.48
N SER A 42 -4.61 11.96 -11.10
CA SER A 42 -4.67 11.05 -12.24
C SER A 42 -3.87 11.60 -13.42
N ASN A 43 -3.13 10.75 -14.11
CA ASN A 43 -2.32 11.14 -15.27
C ASN A 43 -2.81 10.48 -16.57
N LEU A 44 -2.34 10.98 -17.71
CA LEU A 44 -2.75 10.50 -19.05
C LEU A 44 -2.33 9.05 -19.35
N SER A 45 -1.44 8.47 -18.53
CA SER A 45 -0.98 7.09 -18.67
C SER A 45 -1.85 6.10 -17.88
N GLY A 46 -3.03 6.54 -17.41
CA GLY A 46 -3.96 5.69 -16.67
C GLY A 46 -3.49 5.35 -15.25
N GLY A 47 -2.49 6.06 -14.72
CA GLY A 47 -2.05 5.95 -13.34
C GLY A 47 -2.08 7.32 -12.64
N TYR A 48 -1.14 7.53 -11.71
CA TYR A 48 -1.13 8.69 -10.82
C TYR A 48 0.24 9.32 -10.72
N ASP A 49 0.27 10.65 -10.61
CA ASP A 49 1.41 11.41 -10.10
C ASP A 49 1.17 11.72 -8.64
N THR A 50 2.09 11.36 -7.75
CA THR A 50 1.96 11.56 -6.30
C THR A 50 3.11 12.38 -5.75
N MET A 51 2.78 13.41 -4.97
CA MET A 51 3.73 14.26 -4.26
C MET A 51 3.54 14.06 -2.75
N TYR A 52 4.63 13.84 -2.03
CA TYR A 52 4.64 13.70 -0.58
C TYR A 52 5.10 15.01 0.08
N SER A 53 4.62 15.27 1.30
CA SER A 53 4.99 16.47 2.06
C SER A 53 6.47 16.54 2.43
N ASP A 54 7.18 15.41 2.39
CA ASP A 54 8.62 15.31 2.62
C ASP A 54 9.46 15.45 1.33
N GLY A 55 8.82 15.78 0.20
CA GLY A 55 9.47 16.02 -1.08
C GLY A 55 9.69 14.78 -1.93
N ARG A 56 9.36 13.57 -1.44
CA ARG A 56 9.34 12.37 -2.29
C ARG A 56 8.26 12.50 -3.36
N THR A 57 8.46 11.81 -4.48
CA THR A 57 7.48 11.76 -5.56
C THR A 57 7.37 10.37 -6.14
N SER A 58 6.26 10.12 -6.84
CA SER A 58 6.10 8.93 -7.65
C SER A 58 5.21 9.15 -8.84
N ARG A 59 5.40 8.28 -9.83
CA ARG A 59 4.57 8.21 -11.02
C ARG A 59 4.21 6.76 -11.29
N SER A 60 2.92 6.51 -11.47
CA SER A 60 2.40 5.22 -11.89
C SER A 60 1.72 5.28 -13.26
N THR A 61 1.69 4.14 -13.93
CA THR A 61 1.05 3.92 -15.23
C THR A 61 0.26 2.62 -15.18
N SER A 62 -0.90 2.55 -15.84
CA SER A 62 -1.62 1.28 -15.96
C SER A 62 -0.82 0.27 -16.78
N ASN A 63 -0.89 -1.00 -16.38
CA ASN A 63 -0.26 -2.09 -17.10
C ASN A 63 -1.30 -3.09 -17.63
N LEU A 64 -0.88 -3.95 -18.56
CA LEU A 64 -1.76 -4.92 -19.23
C LEU A 64 -2.29 -6.01 -18.28
N SER A 65 -1.69 -6.16 -17.11
CA SER A 65 -2.12 -7.11 -16.08
C SER A 65 -3.18 -6.54 -15.14
N GLY A 66 -3.81 -5.41 -15.53
CA GLY A 66 -4.89 -4.79 -14.77
C GLY A 66 -4.45 -4.10 -13.48
N GLY A 67 -3.15 -3.86 -13.31
CA GLY A 67 -2.59 -3.10 -12.18
C GLY A 67 -1.75 -1.90 -12.64
N LEU A 68 -0.76 -1.54 -11.84
CA LEU A 68 0.07 -0.35 -12.03
C LEU A 68 1.56 -0.68 -12.01
N ASP A 69 2.32 -0.03 -12.89
CA ASP A 69 3.77 0.07 -12.78
C ASP A 69 4.12 1.43 -12.17
N THR A 70 4.86 1.46 -11.07
CA THR A 70 5.17 2.67 -10.32
C THR A 70 6.67 2.88 -10.23
N ARG A 71 7.13 4.10 -10.48
CA ARG A 71 8.49 4.58 -10.23
C ARG A 71 8.49 5.65 -9.15
N TYR A 72 9.49 5.57 -8.30
CA TYR A 72 9.68 6.41 -7.13
C TYR A 72 10.87 7.35 -7.35
N SER A 73 10.89 8.50 -6.67
CA SER A 73 11.98 9.47 -6.76
C SER A 73 13.33 8.95 -6.27
N ASP A 74 13.35 7.92 -5.42
CA ASP A 74 14.55 7.24 -4.95
C ASP A 74 15.08 6.14 -5.91
N GLY A 75 14.42 5.96 -7.06
CA GLY A 75 14.77 4.97 -8.07
C GLY A 75 14.16 3.57 -7.84
N THR A 76 13.50 3.33 -6.70
CA THR A 76 12.74 2.08 -6.50
C THR A 76 11.56 2.00 -7.46
N THR A 77 11.11 0.78 -7.74
CA THR A 77 9.94 0.53 -8.58
C THR A 77 9.05 -0.54 -7.98
N SER A 78 7.78 -0.53 -8.35
CA SER A 78 6.84 -1.60 -8.04
C SER A 78 5.97 -1.93 -9.24
N ARG A 79 5.54 -3.18 -9.32
CA ARG A 79 4.53 -3.64 -10.28
C ARG A 79 3.41 -4.34 -9.52
N SER A 80 2.18 -3.89 -9.73
CA SER A 80 0.99 -4.58 -9.26
C SER A 80 0.23 -5.25 -10.41
N THR A 81 -0.40 -6.38 -10.10
CA THR A 81 -1.24 -7.16 -11.02
C THR A 81 -2.54 -7.50 -10.33
N SER A 82 -3.67 -7.41 -11.03
CA SER A 82 -4.95 -7.83 -10.44
C SER A 82 -4.93 -9.33 -10.18
N ASN A 83 -5.57 -9.76 -9.09
CA ASN A 83 -5.64 -11.16 -8.70
C ASN A 83 -7.09 -11.66 -8.60
N LEU A 84 -7.26 -12.98 -8.60
CA LEU A 84 -8.58 -13.64 -8.55
C LEU A 84 -9.37 -13.36 -7.26
N SER A 85 -8.70 -12.84 -6.23
CA SER A 85 -9.30 -12.47 -4.96
C SER A 85 -9.86 -11.04 -4.97
N GLY A 86 -9.92 -10.42 -6.15
CA GLY A 86 -10.44 -9.06 -6.32
C GLY A 86 -9.51 -7.97 -5.77
N GLY A 87 -8.25 -8.29 -5.48
CA GLY A 87 -7.22 -7.35 -5.08
C GLY A 87 -6.02 -7.38 -6.02
N TYR A 88 -4.83 -7.12 -5.48
CA TYR A 88 -3.59 -6.99 -6.23
C TYR A 88 -2.45 -7.79 -5.62
N ASP A 89 -1.63 -8.39 -6.46
CA ASP A 89 -0.29 -8.85 -6.10
C ASP A 89 0.72 -7.78 -6.51
N THR A 90 1.53 -7.30 -5.58
CA THR A 90 2.52 -6.23 -5.81
C THR A 90 3.91 -6.73 -5.48
N THR A 91 4.85 -6.50 -6.39
CA THR A 91 6.29 -6.78 -6.19
C THR A 91 7.08 -5.49 -6.30
N TYR A 92 8.08 -5.34 -5.42
CA TYR A 92 8.98 -4.20 -5.37
C TYR A 92 10.37 -4.59 -5.89
N SER A 93 11.11 -3.64 -6.46
CA SER A 93 12.46 -3.88 -6.98
C SER A 93 13.48 -4.28 -5.92
N ASP A 94 13.19 -4.06 -4.64
CA ASP A 94 14.01 -4.48 -3.50
C ASP A 94 13.66 -5.88 -2.97
N GLY A 95 12.77 -6.60 -3.66
CA GLY A 95 12.37 -7.97 -3.32
C GLY A 95 11.20 -8.08 -2.34
N ARG A 96 10.70 -6.96 -1.78
CA ARG A 96 9.46 -7.00 -1.00
C ARG A 96 8.27 -7.33 -1.89
N ASN A 97 7.22 -7.87 -1.27
CA ASN A 97 5.95 -8.11 -1.94
C ASN A 97 4.76 -7.93 -1.01
N SER A 98 3.58 -7.77 -1.60
CA SER A 98 2.32 -7.74 -0.89
C SER A 98 1.21 -8.39 -1.70
N ARG A 99 0.22 -8.95 -1.03
CA ARG A 99 -1.02 -9.44 -1.63
C ARG A 99 -2.21 -8.82 -0.94
N SER A 100 -3.09 -8.19 -1.71
CA SER A 100 -4.37 -7.68 -1.25
C SER A 100 -5.54 -8.52 -1.75
N THR A 101 -6.64 -8.50 -0.99
CA THR A 101 -7.91 -9.19 -1.29
C THR A 101 -9.05 -8.25 -0.93
N SER A 102 -10.07 -8.16 -1.77
CA SER A 102 -11.22 -7.31 -1.45
C SER A 102 -11.97 -7.84 -0.22
N ASN A 103 -12.51 -6.94 0.58
CA ASN A 103 -13.23 -7.27 1.80
C ASN A 103 -14.66 -6.73 1.81
N LEU A 104 -15.50 -7.26 2.71
CA LEU A 104 -16.93 -6.89 2.80
C LEU A 104 -17.18 -5.44 3.20
N SER A 105 -16.16 -4.75 3.70
CA SER A 105 -16.20 -3.32 4.05
C SER A 105 -15.86 -2.41 2.86
N GLY A 106 -15.84 -2.95 1.64
CA GLY A 106 -15.58 -2.18 0.41
C GLY A 106 -14.13 -1.77 0.20
N GLY A 107 -13.20 -2.26 1.04
CA GLY A 107 -11.76 -2.06 0.92
C GLY A 107 -11.00 -3.36 0.76
N TYR A 108 -9.79 -3.43 1.31
CA TYR A 108 -8.87 -4.54 1.10
C TYR A 108 -8.21 -5.02 2.39
N ASP A 109 -8.02 -6.34 2.49
CA ASP A 109 -7.09 -6.95 3.43
C ASP A 109 -5.76 -7.19 2.71
N THR A 110 -4.66 -6.65 3.21
CA THR A 110 -3.32 -6.75 2.59
C THR A 110 -2.36 -7.45 3.53
N ARG A 111 -1.59 -8.41 3.00
CA ARG A 111 -0.43 -9.00 3.69
C ARG A 111 0.86 -8.60 3.00
N TYR A 112 1.90 -8.37 3.79
CA TYR A 112 3.23 -8.00 3.35
C TYR A 112 4.24 -9.12 3.60
N SER A 113 5.30 -9.16 2.82
CA SER A 113 6.36 -10.18 2.93
C SER A 113 7.12 -10.15 4.26
N ASP A 114 7.08 -9.04 5.00
CA ASP A 114 7.66 -8.89 6.34
C ASP A 114 6.72 -9.37 7.47
N GLY A 115 5.56 -9.94 7.12
CA GLY A 115 4.57 -10.43 8.06
C GLY A 115 3.63 -9.36 8.61
N ALA A 116 3.79 -8.09 8.23
CA ALA A 116 2.79 -7.08 8.52
C ALA A 116 1.48 -7.34 7.75
N SER A 117 0.39 -6.76 8.22
CA SER A 117 -0.87 -6.75 7.48
C SER A 117 -1.67 -5.48 7.72
N SER A 118 -2.51 -5.12 6.77
CA SER A 118 -3.41 -3.98 6.88
C SER A 118 -4.81 -4.33 6.43
N ARG A 119 -5.80 -3.60 6.95
CA ARG A 119 -7.20 -3.66 6.54
C ARG A 119 -7.69 -2.27 6.24
N SER A 120 -8.18 -2.06 5.03
CA SER A 120 -8.85 -0.83 4.61
C SER A 120 -10.36 -1.00 4.48
N THR A 121 -11.08 0.09 4.73
CA THR A 121 -12.55 0.22 4.62
C THR A 121 -12.85 1.47 3.81
N SER A 122 -13.78 1.39 2.85
CA SER A 122 -14.17 2.57 2.08
C SER A 122 -14.81 3.61 3.00
N ASN A 123 -14.44 4.89 2.84
CA ASN A 123 -15.01 5.99 3.60
C ASN A 123 -15.95 6.86 2.75
N LEU A 124 -16.75 7.69 3.43
CA LEU A 124 -17.73 8.57 2.77
C LEU A 124 -17.11 9.65 1.88
N SER A 125 -15.80 9.90 2.03
CA SER A 125 -15.04 10.85 1.21
C SER A 125 -14.49 10.20 -0.07
N GLY A 126 -14.95 9.00 -0.42
CA GLY A 126 -14.55 8.29 -1.62
C GLY A 126 -13.12 7.76 -1.59
N GLY A 127 -12.52 7.64 -0.40
CA GLY A 127 -11.22 6.99 -0.21
C GLY A 127 -11.32 5.86 0.81
N TYR A 128 -10.26 5.66 1.59
CA TYR A 128 -10.14 4.54 2.53
C TYR A 128 -9.64 4.98 3.89
N ASP A 129 -10.20 4.39 4.94
CA ASP A 129 -9.60 4.35 6.27
C ASP A 129 -8.91 3.00 6.46
N THR A 130 -7.64 3.00 6.89
CA THR A 130 -6.78 1.82 6.95
C THR A 130 -6.22 1.65 8.36
N THR A 131 -6.25 0.41 8.83
CA THR A 131 -5.58 -0.02 10.06
C THR A 131 -4.43 -0.94 9.70
N THR A 132 -3.27 -0.75 10.33
CA THR A 132 -2.09 -1.59 10.11
C THR A 132 -1.72 -2.35 11.38
N SER A 133 -1.29 -3.59 11.21
CA SER A 133 -0.67 -4.42 12.23
C SER A 133 0.76 -4.74 11.81
N LYS A 134 1.74 -4.46 12.67
CA LYS A 134 3.14 -4.82 12.42
C LYS A 134 3.30 -6.32 12.69
N GLY A 135 4.00 -7.02 11.80
CA GLY A 135 4.25 -8.46 11.93
C GLY A 135 4.94 -8.76 13.26
N ARG A 136 4.43 -9.72 14.02
CA ARG A 136 5.16 -10.25 15.17
C ARG A 136 6.29 -11.11 14.63
N ASN A 137 7.52 -10.60 14.69
CA ASN A 137 8.71 -11.43 14.56
C ASN A 137 8.76 -12.40 15.76
N ASN A 138 8.12 -13.56 15.66
CA ASN A 138 8.33 -14.65 16.61
C ASN A 138 9.72 -15.23 16.37
N LYS A 139 10.74 -14.64 16.97
CA LYS A 139 11.99 -15.33 17.30
C LYS A 139 12.44 -14.99 18.71
N ALA A 140 11.56 -15.22 19.68
CA ALA A 140 12.00 -15.63 21.01
C ALA A 140 12.03 -17.17 21.03
N ASP A 141 13.09 -17.75 20.45
CA ASP A 141 13.52 -19.11 20.84
C ASP A 141 14.18 -18.97 22.21
N THR A 142 13.37 -18.82 23.26
CA THR A 142 13.78 -19.14 24.62
C THR A 142 13.43 -20.60 24.87
N ARG A 143 14.13 -21.51 24.18
CA ARG A 143 14.42 -22.83 24.74
C ARG A 143 15.08 -22.61 26.10
N HIS A 144 14.26 -22.62 27.14
CA HIS A 144 14.70 -22.79 28.51
C HIS A 144 15.56 -24.06 28.57
N PRO A 145 16.78 -24.03 29.13
CA PRO A 145 17.46 -25.27 29.48
C PRO A 145 16.62 -25.96 30.55
N ALA A 146 16.13 -27.16 30.22
CA ALA A 146 15.63 -28.09 31.22
C ALA A 146 16.74 -28.32 32.25
N GLY A 147 16.37 -28.28 33.53
CA GLY A 147 17.31 -28.37 34.64
C GLY A 147 18.27 -29.55 34.54
N ALA A 148 19.50 -29.32 34.94
CA ALA A 148 20.37 -30.33 35.50
C ALA A 148 20.56 -29.98 36.98
N ARG A 149 20.15 -30.93 37.82
CA ARG A 149 20.52 -31.03 39.23
C ARG A 149 22.01 -31.24 39.38
#